data_AF-A0A0P8B083-F1
#
_entry.id   AF-A0A0P8B083-F1
#
_cell.length_a   1.000
_cell.length_b   1.000
_cell.length_c   1.000
_cell.angle_alpha   90.00
_cell.angle_beta   90.00
_cell.angle_gamma   90.00
#
_symmetry.space_group_name_H-M   'P 1'
#
loop_
_entity.id
_entity.type
_entity.pdbx_description
1 polymer ?
#
loop_
_entity_poly.entity_id
_entity_poly.type
_entity_poly.pdbx_seq_one_letter_code
_entity_poly.pdbx_strand_id
1 'polypeptide(L)'
;MRTLILAATTAAFALASPVAAQSQQERLDARYDRALAAGYKALMLCSAIAIAERNGTTRTPESVAQWELAGIQVPLDRIVGELPFEIIRHPSEQIAHVAVQWADDMPARFASHIPGRGCHAEPVGAQVPSARMAPVVPSARGSAEFLDDDRSLKPVDAAFESEAYGAGARTTAVMVVRRRMIEAERHAPGFDRNTPQRTWSVAKSIAATLIGAARVAELVRGA
;
A
#
# COMPACT_ATOMS: atom_id res chain seq x y z
N MET A 1 -1.06 85.12 -16.17
CA MET A 1 -0.33 84.27 -15.20
C MET A 1 -1.35 83.33 -14.56
N ARG A 2 -1.55 82.14 -15.12
CA ARG A 2 -1.07 80.84 -14.60
C ARG A 2 -1.54 80.57 -13.15
N THR A 3 -2.63 79.82 -13.01
CA THR A 3 -2.92 79.04 -11.80
C THR A 3 -3.47 77.70 -12.24
N LEU A 4 -2.76 76.64 -11.85
CA LEU A 4 -2.85 75.27 -12.32
C LEU A 4 -4.05 74.55 -11.70
N ILE A 5 -4.85 73.89 -12.54
CA ILE A 5 -5.82 72.87 -12.13
C ILE A 5 -5.03 71.57 -11.97
N LEU A 6 -4.80 71.12 -10.73
CA LEU A 6 -4.29 69.77 -10.46
C LEU A 6 -5.47 68.79 -10.46
N ALA A 7 -5.59 68.04 -11.56
CA ALA A 7 -6.44 66.88 -11.66
C ALA A 7 -5.89 65.75 -10.78
N ALA A 8 -6.65 65.33 -9.77
CA ALA A 8 -6.37 64.13 -8.99
C ALA A 8 -6.82 62.91 -9.79
N THR A 9 -5.93 62.33 -10.58
CA THR A 9 -6.11 61.00 -11.19
C THR A 9 -5.74 59.94 -10.15
N THR A 10 -6.74 59.42 -9.45
CA THR A 10 -6.65 58.18 -8.66
C THR A 10 -6.49 57.00 -9.62
N ALA A 11 -5.26 56.58 -9.85
CA ALA A 11 -4.96 55.33 -10.54
C ALA A 11 -5.32 54.15 -9.62
N ALA A 12 -6.49 53.57 -9.84
CA ALA A 12 -6.88 52.28 -9.25
C ALA A 12 -6.02 51.18 -9.90
N PHE A 13 -4.85 50.91 -9.33
CA PHE A 13 -4.13 49.67 -9.59
C PHE A 13 -4.96 48.53 -9.01
N ALA A 14 -5.73 47.86 -9.87
CA ALA A 14 -6.30 46.57 -9.55
C ALA A 14 -5.15 45.62 -9.22
N LEU A 15 -5.02 45.27 -7.94
CA LEU A 15 -4.23 44.13 -7.47
C LEU A 15 -4.89 42.87 -8.02
N ALA A 16 -4.65 42.56 -9.29
CA ALA A 16 -4.91 41.25 -9.83
C ALA A 16 -3.93 40.29 -9.14
N SER A 17 -4.38 39.65 -8.06
CA SER A 17 -3.68 38.51 -7.47
C SER A 17 -3.33 37.55 -8.61
N PRO A 18 -2.07 37.09 -8.74
CA PRO A 18 -1.73 36.14 -9.77
C PRO A 18 -2.47 34.85 -9.44
N VAL A 19 -3.53 34.57 -10.20
CA VAL A 19 -4.04 33.20 -10.30
C VAL A 19 -2.87 32.40 -10.83
N ALA A 20 -2.33 31.48 -10.03
CA ALA A 20 -1.25 30.61 -10.46
C ALA A 20 -1.71 29.89 -11.73
N ALA A 21 -1.16 30.28 -12.88
CA ALA A 21 -1.48 29.67 -14.16
C ALA A 21 -0.81 28.30 -14.20
N GLN A 22 -1.46 27.28 -13.64
CA GLN A 22 -0.98 25.91 -13.72
C GLN A 22 -0.96 25.48 -15.18
N SER A 23 0.21 25.05 -15.65
CA SER A 23 0.39 24.62 -17.03
C SER A 23 -0.48 23.41 -17.35
N GLN A 24 -0.74 23.16 -18.64
CA GLN A 24 -1.48 21.94 -19.04
C GLN A 24 -0.78 20.67 -18.54
N GLN A 25 0.56 20.64 -18.58
CA GLN A 25 1.35 19.52 -18.12
C GLN A 25 1.19 19.29 -16.62
N GLU A 26 1.31 20.34 -15.80
CA GLU A 26 1.15 20.23 -14.34
C GLU A 26 -0.25 19.74 -13.94
N ARG A 27 -1.30 20.08 -14.72
CA ARG A 27 -2.64 19.54 -14.48
C ARG A 27 -2.73 18.05 -14.82
N LEU A 28 -2.07 17.62 -15.90
CA LEU A 28 -2.01 16.20 -16.28
C LEU A 28 -1.23 15.38 -15.25
N ASP A 29 -0.10 15.90 -14.79
CA ASP A 29 0.73 15.24 -13.77
C ASP A 29 -0.04 15.10 -12.45
N ALA A 30 -0.66 16.18 -11.96
CA ALA A 30 -1.47 16.13 -10.74
C ALA A 30 -2.64 15.14 -10.85
N ARG A 31 -3.29 15.06 -12.02
CA ARG A 31 -4.35 14.09 -12.28
C ARG A 31 -3.80 12.66 -12.29
N TYR A 32 -2.65 12.45 -12.90
CA TYR A 32 -1.98 11.15 -12.94
C TYR A 32 -1.53 10.70 -11.54
N ASP A 33 -1.00 11.60 -10.72
CA ASP A 33 -0.63 11.33 -9.33
C ASP A 33 -1.82 10.87 -8.49
N ARG A 34 -3.00 11.48 -8.68
CA ARG A 34 -4.25 11.01 -8.04
C ARG A 34 -4.61 9.58 -8.48
N ALA A 35 -4.48 9.27 -9.77
CA ALA A 35 -4.73 7.92 -10.28
C ALA A 35 -3.73 6.88 -9.72
N LEU A 36 -2.46 7.27 -9.57
CA LEU A 36 -1.42 6.43 -8.97
C LEU A 36 -1.67 6.20 -7.47
N ALA A 37 -1.98 7.26 -6.71
CA ALA A 37 -2.31 7.17 -5.30
C ALA A 37 -3.52 6.25 -5.06
N ALA A 38 -4.55 6.38 -5.90
CA ALA A 38 -5.75 5.55 -5.83
C ALA A 38 -5.45 4.06 -6.11
N GLY A 39 -4.66 3.78 -7.16
CA GLY A 39 -4.24 2.41 -7.48
C GLY A 39 -3.36 1.79 -6.40
N TYR A 40 -2.45 2.57 -5.81
CA TYR A 40 -1.63 2.15 -4.68
C TYR A 40 -2.51 1.82 -3.47
N LYS A 41 -3.45 2.70 -3.09
CA LYS A 41 -4.41 2.48 -1.99
C LYS A 41 -5.20 1.19 -2.18
N ALA A 42 -5.77 0.99 -3.37
CA ALA A 42 -6.53 -0.20 -3.71
C ALA A 42 -5.71 -1.48 -3.49
N LEU A 43 -4.47 -1.51 -4.00
CA LEU A 43 -3.60 -2.68 -3.89
C LEU A 43 -3.18 -2.97 -2.45
N MET A 44 -2.82 -1.95 -1.68
CA MET A 44 -2.40 -2.10 -0.29
C MET A 44 -3.53 -2.65 0.59
N LEU A 45 -4.74 -2.08 0.47
CA LEU A 45 -5.92 -2.54 1.18
C LEU A 45 -6.31 -3.97 0.78
N CYS A 46 -6.42 -4.25 -0.52
CA CYS A 46 -6.78 -5.57 -1.02
C CYS A 46 -5.82 -6.63 -0.48
N SER A 47 -4.51 -6.44 -0.67
CA SER A 47 -3.52 -7.45 -0.34
C SER A 47 -3.35 -7.65 1.17
N ALA A 48 -3.29 -6.58 1.96
CA ALA A 48 -3.10 -6.71 3.40
C ALA A 48 -4.28 -7.44 4.06
N ILE A 49 -5.52 -7.10 3.68
CA ILE A 49 -6.72 -7.66 4.29
C ILE A 49 -6.96 -9.09 3.78
N ALA A 50 -6.93 -9.32 2.47
CA ALA A 50 -7.24 -10.64 1.91
C ALA A 50 -6.23 -11.72 2.35
N ILE A 51 -4.94 -11.36 2.45
CA ILE A 51 -3.90 -12.31 2.86
C ILE A 51 -3.93 -12.55 4.37
N ALA A 52 -4.25 -11.53 5.18
CA ALA A 52 -4.44 -11.70 6.62
C ALA A 52 -5.60 -12.67 6.92
N GLU A 53 -6.75 -12.46 6.28
CA GLU A 53 -7.93 -13.33 6.42
C GLU A 53 -7.63 -14.76 5.98
N ARG A 54 -6.90 -14.93 4.88
CA ARG A 54 -6.41 -16.24 4.43
C ARG A 54 -5.51 -16.92 5.48
N ASN A 55 -4.68 -16.15 6.17
CA ASN A 55 -3.84 -16.63 7.25
C ASN A 55 -4.61 -16.77 8.59
N GLY A 56 -5.92 -16.52 8.59
CA GLY A 56 -6.83 -16.53 9.74
C GLY A 56 -6.44 -15.59 10.87
N THR A 57 -5.91 -14.43 10.49
CA THR A 57 -5.89 -13.23 11.32
C THR A 57 -6.66 -12.13 10.57
N THR A 58 -6.65 -10.89 11.07
CA THR A 58 -7.38 -9.78 10.44
C THR A 58 -6.53 -8.53 10.36
N ARG A 59 -6.85 -7.68 9.38
CA ARG A 59 -6.30 -6.33 9.22
C ARG A 59 -7.45 -5.40 8.90
N THR A 60 -7.52 -4.26 9.58
CA THR A 60 -8.53 -3.24 9.29
C THR A 60 -7.99 -2.20 8.31
N PRO A 61 -8.84 -1.47 7.57
CA PRO A 61 -8.41 -0.39 6.70
C PRO A 61 -7.60 0.69 7.44
N GLU A 62 -7.94 0.98 8.70
CA GLU A 62 -7.23 1.95 9.55
C GLU A 62 -5.80 1.47 9.84
N SER A 63 -5.66 0.17 10.10
CA SER A 63 -4.34 -0.43 10.29
C SER A 63 -3.52 -0.37 8.99
N VAL A 64 -4.14 -0.64 7.84
CA VAL A 64 -3.46 -0.48 6.54
C VAL A 64 -3.09 0.98 6.27
N ALA A 65 -3.98 1.92 6.62
CA ALA A 65 -3.72 3.34 6.48
C ALA A 65 -2.52 3.77 7.33
N GLN A 66 -2.46 3.26 8.56
CA GLN A 66 -1.39 3.55 9.49
C GLN A 66 -0.06 2.96 9.01
N TRP A 67 -0.01 1.74 8.49
CA TRP A 67 1.25 1.00 8.28
C TRP A 67 1.73 0.98 6.83
N GLU A 68 0.85 1.01 5.84
CA GLU A 68 1.20 0.87 4.42
C GLU A 68 0.85 2.09 3.56
N LEU A 69 -0.04 2.98 4.03
CA LEU A 69 -0.45 4.20 3.30
C LEU A 69 0.09 5.50 3.91
N ALA A 70 1.00 5.42 4.86
CA ALA A 70 1.62 6.58 5.50
C ALA A 70 3.15 6.52 5.37
N GLY A 71 3.78 7.67 5.14
CA GLY A 71 5.22 7.76 4.92
C GLY A 71 5.64 7.15 3.59
N ILE A 72 4.73 7.13 2.60
CA ILE A 72 5.02 6.63 1.25
C ILE A 72 5.70 7.75 0.42
N GLN A 73 6.07 7.44 -0.82
CA GLN A 73 6.72 8.41 -1.70
C GLN A 73 5.80 9.61 -2.02
N VAL A 74 6.35 10.81 -1.94
CA VAL A 74 5.73 12.04 -2.46
C VAL A 74 5.67 11.94 -4.00
N PRO A 75 4.56 12.36 -4.65
CA PRO A 75 3.42 13.10 -4.09
C PRO A 75 2.27 12.25 -3.52
N LEU A 76 2.31 10.93 -3.70
CA LEU A 76 1.19 10.03 -3.34
C LEU A 76 0.82 10.11 -1.86
N ASP A 77 1.82 10.25 -0.97
CA ASP A 77 1.62 10.35 0.49
C ASP A 77 0.66 11.47 0.88
N ARG A 78 0.68 12.59 0.15
CA ARG A 78 -0.20 13.75 0.40
C ARG A 78 -1.64 13.54 -0.09
N ILE A 79 -1.86 12.55 -0.96
CA ILE A 79 -3.12 12.35 -1.67
C ILE A 79 -3.86 11.13 -1.13
N VAL A 80 -3.13 10.04 -0.87
CA VAL A 80 -3.67 8.69 -0.64
C VAL A 80 -4.67 8.63 0.52
N GLY A 81 -4.47 9.44 1.56
CA GLY A 81 -5.36 9.52 2.73
C GLY A 81 -6.76 10.01 2.38
N GLU A 82 -6.88 10.95 1.44
CA GLU A 82 -8.12 11.66 1.12
C GLU A 82 -9.07 10.87 0.20
N LEU A 83 -8.55 9.87 -0.50
CA LEU A 83 -9.29 9.18 -1.55
C LEU A 83 -10.30 8.18 -0.96
N PRO A 84 -11.61 8.32 -1.24
CA PRO A 84 -12.61 7.39 -0.73
C PRO A 84 -12.45 6.02 -1.40
N PHE A 85 -12.71 4.96 -0.62
CA PHE A 85 -12.57 3.59 -1.06
C PHE A 85 -13.74 2.72 -0.62
N GLU A 86 -13.96 1.64 -1.35
CA GLU A 86 -14.93 0.61 -1.05
C GLU A 86 -14.24 -0.76 -1.11
N ILE A 87 -14.51 -1.61 -0.12
CA ILE A 87 -14.05 -3.01 -0.12
C ILE A 87 -15.22 -3.87 -0.53
N ILE A 88 -15.12 -4.47 -1.71
CA ILE A 88 -16.16 -5.29 -2.30
C ILE A 88 -15.81 -6.75 -2.04
N ARG A 89 -16.74 -7.48 -1.42
CA ARG A 89 -16.60 -8.89 -1.07
C ARG A 89 -17.49 -9.75 -1.96
N HIS A 90 -17.06 -10.98 -2.18
CA HIS A 90 -17.91 -12.05 -2.69
C HIS A 90 -18.95 -12.46 -1.64
N PRO A 91 -20.04 -13.15 -2.02
CA PRO A 91 -20.96 -13.76 -1.05
C PRO A 91 -20.29 -14.75 -0.08
N SER A 92 -19.09 -15.23 -0.42
CA SER A 92 -18.25 -16.06 0.45
C SER A 92 -17.46 -15.26 1.50
N GLU A 93 -17.73 -13.96 1.63
CA GLU A 93 -17.03 -12.99 2.48
C GLU A 93 -15.56 -12.72 2.11
N GLN A 94 -14.98 -13.43 1.14
CA GLN A 94 -13.64 -13.10 0.63
C GLN A 94 -13.67 -11.78 -0.13
N ILE A 95 -12.59 -10.98 -0.02
CA ILE A 95 -12.41 -9.81 -0.87
C ILE A 95 -12.46 -10.24 -2.34
N ALA A 96 -13.31 -9.55 -3.10
CA ALA A 96 -13.36 -9.62 -4.55
C ALA A 96 -12.43 -8.57 -5.15
N HIS A 97 -12.57 -7.32 -4.71
CA HIS A 97 -11.71 -6.22 -5.10
C HIS A 97 -11.86 -5.05 -4.13
N VAL A 98 -10.91 -4.12 -4.18
CA VAL A 98 -11.00 -2.81 -3.51
C VAL A 98 -11.01 -1.73 -4.58
N ALA A 99 -12.03 -0.88 -4.58
CA ALA A 99 -12.18 0.24 -5.50
C ALA A 99 -11.91 1.57 -4.79
N VAL A 100 -11.23 2.50 -5.47
CA VAL A 100 -10.84 3.81 -4.94
C VAL A 100 -11.21 4.89 -5.94
N GLN A 101 -12.13 5.76 -5.53
CA GLN A 101 -12.59 6.91 -6.30
C GLN A 101 -11.49 7.98 -6.31
N TRP A 102 -11.25 8.59 -7.47
CA TRP A 102 -10.12 9.52 -7.65
C TRP A 102 -10.42 10.71 -8.56
N ALA A 103 -11.44 10.58 -9.42
CA ALA A 103 -12.01 11.63 -10.26
C ALA A 103 -13.46 11.28 -10.60
N ASP A 104 -14.31 12.30 -10.77
CA ASP A 104 -15.75 12.12 -11.04
C ASP A 104 -16.04 11.63 -12.47
N ASP A 105 -15.12 11.89 -13.40
CA ASP A 105 -15.25 11.60 -14.83
C ASP A 105 -14.54 10.30 -15.25
N MET A 106 -14.08 9.50 -14.29
CA MET A 106 -13.33 8.27 -14.55
C MET A 106 -13.84 7.12 -13.68
N PRO A 107 -13.76 5.87 -14.16
CA PRO A 107 -13.93 4.71 -13.30
C PRO A 107 -12.92 4.73 -12.13
N ALA A 108 -13.34 4.20 -10.99
CA ALA A 108 -12.47 4.02 -9.83
C ALA A 108 -11.24 3.18 -10.18
N ARG A 109 -10.09 3.49 -9.56
CA ARG A 109 -8.93 2.60 -9.60
C ARG A 109 -9.21 1.44 -8.68
N PHE A 110 -8.91 0.21 -9.11
CA PHE A 110 -9.18 -0.95 -8.27
C PHE A 110 -8.07 -1.99 -8.35
N ALA A 111 -8.05 -2.84 -7.31
CA ALA A 111 -7.24 -4.04 -7.26
C ALA A 111 -8.13 -5.26 -7.07
N SER A 112 -7.96 -6.24 -7.95
CA SER A 112 -8.71 -7.50 -7.96
C SER A 112 -7.99 -8.54 -7.11
N HIS A 113 -8.74 -9.26 -6.28
CA HIS A 113 -8.23 -10.44 -5.58
C HIS A 113 -8.62 -11.70 -6.35
N ILE A 114 -7.62 -12.52 -6.69
CA ILE A 114 -7.84 -13.84 -7.26
C ILE A 114 -7.46 -14.88 -6.21
N PRO A 115 -8.41 -15.75 -5.80
CA PRO A 115 -8.13 -16.83 -4.87
C PRO A 115 -6.90 -17.66 -5.31
N GLY A 116 -5.95 -17.85 -4.39
CA GLY A 116 -4.70 -18.57 -4.64
C GLY A 116 -3.61 -17.76 -5.38
N ARG A 117 -3.93 -16.62 -6.00
CA ARG A 117 -2.95 -15.75 -6.71
C ARG A 117 -2.71 -14.41 -6.02
N GLY A 118 -3.57 -14.00 -5.09
CA GLY A 118 -3.46 -12.74 -4.36
C GLY A 118 -4.06 -11.57 -5.13
N CYS A 119 -3.73 -10.34 -4.69
CA CYS A 119 -4.27 -9.12 -5.28
C CYS A 119 -3.35 -8.53 -6.36
N HIS A 120 -3.94 -7.95 -7.40
CA HIS A 120 -3.22 -7.16 -8.41
C HIS A 120 -3.97 -5.88 -8.75
N ALA A 121 -3.23 -4.79 -8.97
CA ALA A 121 -3.82 -3.54 -9.45
C ALA A 121 -4.17 -3.66 -10.94
N GLU A 122 -5.31 -3.10 -11.31
CA GLU A 122 -5.79 -3.11 -12.70
C GLU A 122 -5.32 -1.87 -13.46
N PRO A 123 -5.40 -1.82 -14.80
CA PRO A 123 -5.07 -0.62 -15.58
C PRO A 123 -5.98 0.59 -15.26
N VAL A 124 -5.47 1.81 -15.44
CA VAL A 124 -6.29 3.03 -15.32
C VAL A 124 -7.42 3.00 -16.35
N GLY A 125 -8.65 3.35 -15.96
CA GLY A 125 -9.82 3.32 -16.83
C GLY A 125 -10.47 1.94 -17.03
N ALA A 126 -9.92 0.88 -16.41
CA ALA A 126 -10.57 -0.41 -16.35
C ALA A 126 -11.94 -0.30 -15.66
N GLN A 127 -12.95 -1.00 -16.19
CA GLN A 127 -14.29 -1.02 -15.63
C GLN A 127 -14.31 -1.87 -14.37
N VAL A 128 -14.83 -1.33 -13.26
CA VAL A 128 -14.96 -2.06 -11.99
C VAL A 128 -16.05 -3.12 -12.17
N PRO A 129 -15.72 -4.42 -12.06
CA PRO A 129 -16.72 -5.48 -12.18
C PRO A 129 -17.62 -5.52 -10.95
N SER A 130 -18.85 -6.01 -11.09
CA SER A 130 -19.61 -6.44 -9.92
C SER A 130 -18.94 -7.64 -9.24
N ALA A 131 -19.19 -7.83 -7.94
CA ALA A 131 -18.76 -9.03 -7.24
C ALA A 131 -19.42 -10.26 -7.89
N ARG A 132 -18.66 -11.05 -8.65
CA ARG A 132 -19.11 -12.35 -9.18
C ARG A 132 -19.00 -13.41 -8.09
N MET A 133 -19.59 -14.59 -8.26
CA MET A 133 -19.37 -15.66 -7.29
C MET A 133 -17.99 -16.28 -7.53
N ALA A 134 -17.06 -16.14 -6.58
CA ALA A 134 -15.79 -16.85 -6.63
C ALA A 134 -15.91 -18.19 -5.88
N PRO A 135 -15.33 -19.28 -6.42
CA PRO A 135 -15.26 -20.53 -5.67
C PRO A 135 -14.44 -20.29 -4.39
N VAL A 136 -14.92 -20.83 -3.28
CA VAL A 136 -14.14 -20.87 -2.05
C VAL A 136 -12.96 -21.79 -2.29
N VAL A 137 -11.77 -21.24 -2.40
CA VAL A 137 -10.54 -22.04 -2.48
C VAL A 137 -10.06 -22.29 -1.04
N PRO A 138 -9.98 -23.55 -0.58
CA PRO A 138 -9.40 -23.85 0.72
C PRO A 138 -7.99 -23.29 0.80
N SER A 139 -7.76 -22.46 1.81
CA SER A 139 -6.44 -21.93 2.11
C SER A 139 -5.59 -23.03 2.73
N ALA A 140 -4.76 -23.71 1.94
CA ALA A 140 -3.65 -24.46 2.51
C ALA A 140 -2.69 -23.45 3.15
N ARG A 141 -2.70 -23.35 4.50
CA ARG A 141 -1.62 -22.67 5.21
C ARG A 141 -0.37 -23.50 5.02
N GLY A 142 0.67 -22.93 4.40
CA GLY A 142 1.99 -23.49 4.53
C GLY A 142 2.43 -23.34 5.98
N SER A 143 2.37 -24.41 6.76
CA SER A 143 2.94 -24.44 8.10
C SER A 143 4.42 -24.81 7.98
N ALA A 144 5.29 -23.81 8.02
CA ALA A 144 6.64 -24.08 8.50
C ALA A 144 6.52 -24.37 10.00
N GLU A 145 6.68 -25.63 10.40
CA GLU A 145 6.73 -26.00 11.82
C GLU A 145 8.06 -25.49 12.39
N PHE A 146 7.95 -24.47 13.23
CA PHE A 146 9.03 -24.02 14.09
C PHE A 146 8.73 -24.43 15.53
N LEU A 147 9.78 -24.77 16.25
CA LEU A 147 9.70 -25.02 17.69
C LEU A 147 9.94 -23.70 18.43
N ASP A 148 9.17 -23.41 19.48
CA ASP A 148 9.33 -22.17 20.24
C ASP A 148 10.27 -22.37 21.44
N ASP A 149 11.26 -21.49 21.58
CA ASP A 149 12.08 -21.26 22.78
C ASP A 149 11.93 -19.77 23.11
N ASP A 150 10.90 -19.42 23.89
CA ASP A 150 10.50 -18.04 24.16
C ASP A 150 11.49 -17.33 25.09
N ARG A 151 12.59 -16.85 24.50
CA ARG A 151 13.61 -16.07 25.21
C ARG A 151 13.45 -14.61 24.85
N SER A 152 13.46 -13.74 25.86
CA SER A 152 13.71 -12.32 25.64
C SER A 152 15.18 -12.14 25.22
N LEU A 153 15.38 -11.71 23.97
CA LEU A 153 16.67 -11.33 23.44
C LEU A 153 16.72 -9.80 23.32
N LYS A 154 17.65 -9.15 24.03
CA LYS A 154 17.81 -7.68 24.01
C LYS A 154 17.81 -7.05 22.61
N PRO A 155 18.43 -7.65 21.57
CA PRO A 155 18.36 -7.10 20.21
C PRO A 155 16.94 -7.07 19.62
N VAL A 156 16.08 -8.02 19.99
CA VAL A 156 14.68 -8.05 19.57
C VAL A 156 13.93 -6.87 20.19
N ASP A 157 14.13 -6.61 21.48
CA ASP A 157 13.48 -5.47 22.14
C ASP A 157 13.97 -4.12 21.61
N ALA A 158 15.29 -4.00 21.39
CA ALA A 158 15.90 -2.80 20.82
C ALA A 158 15.35 -2.45 19.43
N ALA A 159 14.93 -3.44 18.63
CA ALA A 159 14.34 -3.19 17.31
C ALA A 159 12.98 -2.46 17.38
N PHE A 160 12.28 -2.51 18.51
CA PHE A 160 11.01 -1.81 18.71
C PHE A 160 11.16 -0.49 19.47
N GLU A 161 12.21 -0.36 20.30
CA GLU A 161 12.36 0.73 21.27
C GLU A 161 13.42 1.76 20.88
N SER A 162 14.37 1.40 20.00
CA SER A 162 15.48 2.26 19.66
C SER A 162 15.29 2.99 18.33
N GLU A 163 15.79 4.23 18.27
CA GLU A 163 15.97 4.97 17.02
C GLU A 163 17.22 4.53 16.24
N ALA A 164 17.92 3.49 16.69
CA ALA A 164 19.15 3.01 16.06
C ALA A 164 18.95 2.56 14.60
N TYR A 165 17.70 2.25 14.23
CA TYR A 165 17.31 1.85 12.88
C TYR A 165 16.74 3.02 12.05
N GLY A 166 16.90 4.26 12.52
CA GLY A 166 16.44 5.49 11.88
C GLY A 166 15.33 6.17 12.66
N ALA A 167 15.34 7.51 12.66
CA ALA A 167 14.26 8.30 13.23
C ALA A 167 12.93 7.97 12.54
N GLY A 168 11.90 7.67 13.32
CA GLY A 168 10.59 7.29 12.79
C GLY A 168 10.53 5.87 12.20
N ALA A 169 11.53 5.02 12.43
CA ALA A 169 11.45 3.60 12.09
C ALA A 169 10.31 2.93 12.85
N ARG A 170 9.57 2.05 12.16
CA ARG A 170 8.37 1.40 12.69
C ARG A 170 8.43 -0.11 12.44
N THR A 171 8.93 -0.83 13.43
CA THR A 171 9.07 -2.29 13.38
C THR A 171 7.73 -2.96 13.64
N THR A 172 7.29 -3.86 12.75
CA THR A 172 6.06 -4.64 12.90
C THR A 172 6.29 -6.06 13.40
N ALA A 173 7.43 -6.66 13.08
CA ALA A 173 7.78 -8.02 13.48
C ALA A 173 9.31 -8.21 13.49
N VAL A 174 9.81 -8.96 14.47
CA VAL A 174 11.18 -9.48 14.50
C VAL A 174 11.11 -10.93 14.95
N MET A 175 11.81 -11.82 14.25
CA MET A 175 11.90 -13.23 14.58
C MET A 175 13.35 -13.71 14.43
N VAL A 176 13.88 -14.39 15.44
CA VAL A 176 15.21 -14.99 15.43
C VAL A 176 15.06 -16.51 15.41
N VAL A 177 15.49 -17.12 14.30
CA VAL A 177 15.42 -18.57 14.11
C VAL A 177 16.81 -19.19 14.11
N ARG A 178 17.03 -20.20 14.95
CA ARG A 178 18.26 -21.02 14.96
C ARG A 178 17.89 -22.49 14.93
N ARG A 179 18.43 -23.24 13.98
CA ARG A 179 18.21 -24.71 13.87
C ARG A 179 16.71 -25.10 13.92
N ARG A 180 15.85 -24.32 13.25
CA ARG A 180 14.37 -24.46 13.25
C ARG A 180 13.68 -24.19 14.59
N MET A 181 14.41 -23.70 15.60
CA MET A 181 13.84 -23.13 16.81
C MET A 181 13.68 -21.62 16.63
N ILE A 182 12.52 -21.07 16.96
CA ILE A 182 12.34 -19.64 17.19
C ILE A 182 12.88 -19.36 18.60
N GLU A 183 14.02 -18.70 18.67
CA GLU A 183 14.66 -18.34 19.95
C GLU A 183 14.12 -17.02 20.52
N ALA A 184 13.49 -16.19 19.69
CA ALA A 184 12.81 -14.97 20.09
C ALA A 184 11.91 -14.46 18.98
N GLU A 185 10.77 -13.90 19.36
CA GLU A 185 9.84 -13.27 18.44
C GLU A 185 9.06 -12.16 19.12
N ARG A 186 8.90 -11.04 18.43
CA ARG A 186 8.09 -9.93 18.92
C ARG A 186 7.36 -9.28 17.76
N HIS A 187 6.14 -8.83 18.03
CA HIS A 187 5.28 -8.14 17.06
C HIS A 187 4.85 -6.79 17.62
N ALA A 188 4.56 -5.85 16.72
CA ALA A 188 3.91 -4.61 17.09
C ALA A 188 2.45 -4.88 17.53
N PRO A 189 1.84 -4.00 18.35
CA PRO A 189 0.42 -4.11 18.68
C PRO A 189 -0.46 -4.26 17.42
N GLY A 190 -1.34 -5.26 17.43
CA GLY A 190 -2.22 -5.57 16.28
C GLY A 190 -1.54 -6.38 15.16
N PHE A 191 -0.34 -6.91 15.40
CA PHE A 191 0.34 -7.88 14.56
C PHE A 191 0.61 -9.16 15.36
N ASP A 192 0.59 -10.28 14.66
CA ASP A 192 0.87 -11.61 15.20
C ASP A 192 1.66 -12.43 14.17
N ARG A 193 2.03 -13.66 14.55
CA ARG A 193 2.74 -14.63 13.68
C ARG A 193 2.04 -14.87 12.34
N ASN A 194 0.71 -14.77 12.32
CA ASN A 194 -0.10 -15.02 11.12
C ASN A 194 -0.23 -13.77 10.24
N THR A 195 0.15 -12.60 10.75
CA THR A 195 -0.02 -11.33 10.06
C THR A 195 1.02 -11.21 8.95
N PRO A 196 0.58 -11.15 7.66
CA PRO A 196 1.51 -11.03 6.56
C PRO A 196 2.26 -9.69 6.62
N GLN A 197 3.56 -9.73 6.37
CA GLN A 197 4.41 -8.54 6.34
C GLN A 197 4.66 -8.10 4.89
N ARG A 198 4.57 -6.79 4.63
CA ARG A 198 5.00 -6.23 3.35
C ARG A 198 6.51 -6.07 3.36
N THR A 199 7.19 -6.87 2.54
CA THR A 199 8.65 -6.99 2.57
C THR A 199 9.37 -6.30 1.40
N TRP A 200 8.63 -5.65 0.50
CA TRP A 200 9.19 -4.89 -0.62
C TRP A 200 10.16 -5.72 -1.48
N SER A 201 11.40 -5.27 -1.63
CA SER A 201 12.40 -5.93 -2.47
C SER A 201 12.82 -7.32 -1.99
N VAL A 202 12.48 -7.75 -0.77
CA VAL A 202 12.62 -9.17 -0.36
C VAL A 202 11.88 -10.10 -1.33
N ALA A 203 10.78 -9.65 -1.93
CA ALA A 203 10.07 -10.40 -2.97
C ALA A 203 10.96 -10.76 -4.17
N LYS A 204 12.00 -9.95 -4.48
CA LYS A 204 12.95 -10.25 -5.57
C LYS A 204 13.82 -11.45 -5.23
N SER A 205 14.27 -11.57 -3.98
CA SER A 205 15.01 -12.74 -3.51
C SER A 205 14.16 -14.00 -3.55
N ILE A 206 12.88 -13.91 -3.18
CA ILE A 206 11.93 -15.04 -3.29
C ILE A 206 11.77 -15.44 -4.77
N ALA A 207 11.57 -14.48 -5.67
CA ALA A 207 11.46 -14.75 -7.10
C ALA A 207 12.73 -15.39 -7.67
N ALA A 208 13.92 -14.89 -7.29
CA ALA A 208 15.19 -15.48 -7.69
C ALA A 208 15.35 -16.92 -7.20
N THR A 209 14.95 -17.21 -5.96
CA THR A 209 14.94 -18.58 -5.41
C THR A 209 14.03 -19.51 -6.22
N LEU A 210 12.83 -19.07 -6.58
CA LEU A 210 11.91 -19.86 -7.41
C LEU A 210 12.47 -20.12 -8.82
N ILE A 211 13.11 -19.13 -9.42
CA ILE A 211 13.80 -19.29 -10.71
C ILE A 211 14.95 -20.30 -10.59
N GLY A 212 15.76 -20.21 -9.52
CA GLY A 212 16.83 -21.16 -9.24
C GLY A 212 16.32 -22.60 -9.06
N ALA A 213 15.24 -22.77 -8.30
CA ALA A 213 14.59 -24.07 -8.12
C ALA A 213 14.03 -24.62 -9.45
N ALA A 214 13.39 -23.79 -10.25
CA ALA A 214 12.89 -24.17 -11.58
C ALA A 214 14.02 -24.56 -12.53
N ARG A 215 15.19 -23.91 -12.42
CA ARG A 215 16.38 -24.28 -13.18
C ARG A 215 16.92 -25.65 -12.76
N VAL A 216 17.00 -25.93 -11.45
CA VAL A 216 17.41 -27.24 -10.92
C VAL A 216 16.44 -28.34 -11.36
N ALA A 217 15.14 -28.03 -11.40
CA ALA A 217 14.10 -28.93 -11.88
C ALA A 217 13.98 -28.99 -13.42
N GLU A 218 14.90 -28.36 -14.16
CA GLU A 218 14.93 -28.31 -15.64
C GLU A 218 13.67 -27.72 -16.31
N LEU A 219 12.86 -26.98 -15.56
CA LEU A 219 11.66 -26.30 -16.06
C LEU A 219 12.00 -25.03 -16.85
N VAL A 220 13.21 -24.49 -16.68
CA VAL A 220 13.73 -23.33 -17.40
C VAL A 220 15.10 -23.67 -17.98
N ARG A 221 15.27 -23.42 -19.29
CA ARG A 221 16.57 -23.52 -19.96
C ARG A 221 17.35 -22.23 -19.75
N GLY A 222 18.65 -22.34 -19.51
CA GLY A 222 19.54 -21.18 -19.61
C GLY A 222 19.50 -20.65 -21.04
N ALA A 223 19.52 -19.33 -21.18
CA ALA A 223 19.81 -18.68 -22.46
C ALA A 223 21.23 -19.07 -22.93
#